data_AF-A0A2A5A8J1-F1
#
_entry.id   AF-A0A2A5A8J1-F1
#
_cell.length_a   1.000
_cell.length_b   1.000
_cell.length_c   1.000
_cell.angle_alpha   90.00
_cell.angle_beta   90.00
_cell.angle_gamma   90.00
#
_symmetry.space_group_name_H-M   'P 1'
#
loop_
_entity.id
_entity.type
_entity.pdbx_description
1 polymer ?
#
loop_
_entity_poly.entity_id
_entity_poly.type
_entity_poly.pdbx_seq_one_letter_code
_entity_poly.pdbx_strand_id
1 'polypeptide(L)'
;MTQTNSNPINQADVTLWGITIGSVSWDPKQQVGFFSYARDFLQSGIELSPIQMPLSTEIYNFPALNKNTYKGLPGLLADALPDKFGNLLINQWLQQQGRDPKGFSPVERLCYIGTRGMGGLEFIPSIRRDHEKAVDLQVGALVKLANQVLSNQSGLNTQLTNHDDAQNELNLRNIISVGTSAGGARAKAVIAWNKKTQQVKSGQVKCPEGFEHYLLKFDGISNNRDKELCDPQGFGRTEYAYYRMALAAGINMSECQLLEENGRAHFMTQRFDRLSSSKKLHMQSLCAIAHFDFNIAGAYSYEQAMQVMKQLDLINLQTALEQQYRRMVFNVIARNQDDHTKNIAFLNRLVDDCINGILRTYLYRSLSH
;
A
#
# COMPACT_ATOMS: atom_id res chain seq x y z
N MET A 1 19.84 21.10 17.62
CA MET A 1 18.72 21.93 17.15
C MET A 1 19.02 22.41 15.74
N THR A 2 18.58 21.67 14.73
CA THR A 2 18.60 22.10 13.33
C THR A 2 17.14 22.18 12.87
N GLN A 3 16.54 23.37 13.02
CA GLN A 3 15.28 23.67 12.34
C GLN A 3 15.53 23.61 10.84
N THR A 4 15.21 22.50 10.21
CA THR A 4 15.04 22.45 8.75
C THR A 4 13.62 22.93 8.46
N ASN A 5 13.45 24.26 8.42
CA ASN A 5 12.29 24.90 7.80
C ASN A 5 12.36 24.60 6.29
N SER A 6 11.98 23.38 5.92
CA SER A 6 11.75 22.99 4.54
C SER A 6 10.38 23.54 4.14
N ASN A 7 10.34 24.37 3.11
CA ASN A 7 9.08 24.83 2.54
C ASN A 7 8.20 23.63 2.19
N PRO A 8 6.87 23.71 2.39
CA PRO A 8 5.96 22.62 2.08
C PRO A 8 6.08 22.25 0.61
N ILE A 9 6.30 20.96 0.34
CA ILE A 9 6.42 20.43 -1.01
C ILE A 9 5.02 20.36 -1.62
N ASN A 10 4.73 21.30 -2.51
CA ASN A 10 3.46 21.40 -3.21
C ASN A 10 3.55 20.93 -4.67
N GLN A 11 4.70 20.45 -5.11
CA GLN A 11 4.89 19.88 -6.44
C GLN A 11 5.80 18.67 -6.38
N ALA A 12 5.46 17.64 -7.15
CA ALA A 12 6.28 16.45 -7.32
C ALA A 12 6.24 15.95 -8.75
N ASP A 13 7.37 15.46 -9.24
CA ASP A 13 7.41 14.66 -10.46
C ASP A 13 7.00 13.23 -10.10
N VAL A 14 6.21 12.63 -10.99
CA VAL A 14 5.77 11.25 -10.88
C VAL A 14 6.55 10.45 -11.92
N THR A 15 7.22 9.39 -11.49
CA THR A 15 8.00 8.52 -12.36
C THR A 15 7.50 7.09 -12.30
N LEU A 16 7.72 6.35 -13.39
CA LEU A 16 7.42 4.93 -13.50
C LEU A 16 8.52 4.29 -14.36
N TRP A 17 9.12 3.21 -13.87
CA TRP A 17 10.18 2.48 -14.57
C TRP A 17 11.38 3.36 -15.00
N GLY A 18 11.69 4.40 -14.23
CA GLY A 18 12.76 5.35 -14.53
C GLY A 18 12.40 6.44 -15.55
N ILE A 19 11.16 6.47 -16.04
CA ILE A 19 10.65 7.48 -16.97
C ILE A 19 9.73 8.43 -16.20
N THR A 20 9.84 9.73 -16.45
CA THR A 20 8.90 10.73 -15.92
C THR A 20 7.57 10.61 -16.64
N ILE A 21 6.51 10.23 -15.90
CA ILE A 21 5.17 10.08 -16.47
C ILE A 21 4.40 11.40 -16.45
N GLY A 22 4.75 12.32 -15.55
CA GLY A 22 4.02 13.56 -15.35
C GLY A 22 4.44 14.27 -14.08
N SER A 23 3.68 15.31 -13.73
CA SER A 23 3.87 16.06 -12.49
C SER A 23 2.53 16.29 -11.79
N VAL A 24 2.59 16.34 -10.46
CA VAL A 24 1.46 16.69 -9.60
C VAL A 24 1.77 17.96 -8.83
N SER A 25 0.79 18.87 -8.77
CA SER A 25 0.83 20.06 -7.92
C SER A 25 -0.33 20.08 -6.93
N TRP A 26 -0.17 20.76 -5.81
CA TRP A 26 -1.16 20.88 -4.74
C TRP A 26 -1.59 22.33 -4.54
N ASP A 27 -2.89 22.60 -4.64
CA ASP A 27 -3.46 23.88 -4.23
C ASP A 27 -3.94 23.80 -2.77
N PRO A 28 -3.26 24.48 -1.82
CA PRO A 28 -3.65 24.45 -0.41
C PRO A 28 -4.96 25.19 -0.12
N LYS A 29 -5.40 26.12 -0.98
CA LYS A 29 -6.66 26.85 -0.78
C LYS A 29 -7.85 25.97 -1.15
N GLN A 30 -7.78 25.30 -2.30
CA GLN A 30 -8.84 24.41 -2.78
C GLN A 30 -8.79 23.02 -2.13
N GLN A 31 -7.61 22.63 -1.62
CA GLN A 31 -7.31 21.28 -1.14
C GLN A 31 -7.52 20.25 -2.26
N VAL A 32 -6.95 20.56 -3.44
CA VAL A 32 -7.08 19.77 -4.67
C VAL A 32 -5.70 19.62 -5.31
N GLY A 33 -5.40 18.41 -5.78
CA GLY A 33 -4.23 18.09 -6.57
C GLY A 33 -4.52 18.14 -8.06
N PHE A 34 -3.58 18.71 -8.82
CA PHE A 34 -3.62 18.80 -10.27
C PHE A 34 -2.52 17.92 -10.84
N PHE A 35 -2.86 17.03 -11.76
CA PHE A 35 -1.90 16.15 -12.42
C PHE A 35 -1.88 16.42 -13.92
N SER A 36 -0.68 16.45 -14.50
CA SER A 36 -0.48 16.55 -15.94
C SER A 36 0.51 15.50 -16.40
N TYR A 37 0.21 14.83 -17.51
CA TYR A 37 1.15 13.90 -18.13
C TYR A 37 2.32 14.65 -18.77
N ALA A 38 3.51 14.05 -18.72
CA ALA A 38 4.68 14.55 -19.42
C ALA A 38 4.49 14.38 -20.94
N ARG A 39 4.94 15.37 -21.73
CA ARG A 39 4.80 15.34 -23.19
C ARG A 39 5.42 14.09 -23.83
N ASP A 40 6.60 13.69 -23.36
CA ASP A 40 7.28 12.50 -23.86
C ASP A 40 6.54 11.21 -23.48
N PHE A 41 5.87 11.20 -22.32
CA PHE A 41 5.08 10.05 -21.89
C PHE A 41 3.79 9.89 -22.70
N LEU A 42 3.17 10.98 -23.16
CA LEU A 42 1.99 10.91 -24.04
C LEU A 42 2.28 10.13 -25.33
N GLN A 43 3.51 10.17 -25.83
CA GLN A 43 3.92 9.45 -27.04
C GLN A 43 4.08 7.95 -26.82
N SER A 44 4.14 7.49 -25.57
CA SER A 44 4.34 6.08 -25.25
C SER A 44 3.13 5.20 -25.53
N GLY A 45 1.92 5.78 -25.58
CA GLY A 45 0.65 5.02 -25.66
C GLY A 45 0.32 4.20 -24.41
N ILE A 46 1.06 4.38 -23.32
CA ILE A 46 0.89 3.66 -22.06
C ILE A 46 -0.27 4.24 -21.26
N GLU A 47 -1.41 3.56 -21.27
CA GLU A 47 -2.57 3.94 -20.45
C GLU A 47 -2.43 3.45 -19.02
N LEU A 48 -2.11 4.37 -18.09
CA LEU A 48 -1.99 4.02 -16.66
C LEU A 48 -3.34 3.91 -15.97
N SER A 49 -4.30 4.76 -16.34
CA SER A 49 -5.62 4.84 -15.71
C SER A 49 -6.69 5.19 -16.75
N PRO A 50 -6.91 4.33 -17.77
CA PRO A 50 -7.63 4.65 -19.01
C PRO A 50 -9.08 5.13 -18.81
N ILE A 51 -9.73 4.74 -17.71
CA ILE A 51 -11.14 5.07 -17.46
C ILE A 51 -11.31 6.51 -16.98
N GLN A 52 -10.47 6.95 -16.03
CA GLN A 52 -10.63 8.25 -15.37
C GLN A 52 -9.58 9.27 -15.81
N MET A 53 -8.42 8.81 -16.25
CA MET A 53 -7.28 9.66 -16.62
C MET A 53 -6.58 9.11 -17.87
N PRO A 54 -7.28 9.05 -19.02
CA PRO A 54 -6.67 8.62 -20.28
C PRO A 54 -5.49 9.51 -20.69
N LEU A 55 -4.60 9.05 -21.57
CA LEU A 55 -3.50 9.89 -22.04
C LEU A 55 -4.04 11.12 -22.78
N SER A 56 -3.77 12.29 -22.21
CA SER A 56 -4.23 13.57 -22.74
C SER A 56 -3.33 14.71 -22.28
N THR A 57 -3.33 15.82 -23.03
CA THR A 57 -2.68 17.09 -22.65
C THR A 57 -3.46 17.86 -21.58
N GLU A 58 -4.66 17.40 -21.23
CA GLU A 58 -5.50 18.01 -20.19
C GLU A 58 -4.90 17.87 -18.78
N ILE A 59 -5.22 18.84 -17.92
CA ILE A 59 -4.85 18.80 -16.51
C ILE A 59 -5.95 18.10 -15.73
N TYR A 60 -5.62 16.94 -15.18
CA TYR A 60 -6.53 16.14 -14.38
C TYR A 60 -6.65 16.67 -12.96
N ASN A 61 -7.88 16.96 -12.55
CA ASN A 61 -8.24 17.28 -11.17
C ASN A 61 -9.65 16.76 -10.89
N PHE A 62 -9.91 16.38 -9.64
CA PHE A 62 -11.18 15.76 -9.26
C PHE A 62 -11.69 16.30 -7.92
N PRO A 63 -12.11 17.58 -7.86
CA PRO A 63 -12.55 18.24 -6.63
C PRO A 63 -13.76 17.57 -5.97
N ALA A 64 -14.58 16.85 -6.75
CA ALA A 64 -15.77 16.14 -6.28
C ALA A 64 -15.46 14.80 -5.58
N LEU A 65 -14.24 14.27 -5.69
CA LEU A 65 -13.87 13.02 -5.01
C LEU A 65 -13.85 13.20 -3.51
N ASN A 66 -14.25 12.15 -2.79
CA ASN A 66 -14.27 12.15 -1.33
C ASN A 66 -12.85 12.39 -0.77
N LYS A 67 -12.68 13.52 -0.08
CA LYS A 67 -11.40 13.92 0.52
C LYS A 67 -10.91 12.94 1.59
N ASN A 68 -11.78 12.15 2.22
CA ASN A 68 -11.35 11.13 3.19
C ASN A 68 -10.60 9.98 2.52
N THR A 69 -11.01 9.62 1.30
CA THR A 69 -10.49 8.49 0.52
C THR A 69 -9.30 8.91 -0.33
N TYR A 70 -9.48 9.97 -1.11
CA TYR A 70 -8.52 10.37 -2.15
C TYR A 70 -7.59 11.49 -1.70
N LYS A 71 -7.86 12.12 -0.54
CA LYS A 71 -7.09 13.26 -0.02
C LYS A 71 -6.97 14.41 -1.02
N GLY A 72 -7.97 14.60 -1.88
CA GLY A 72 -7.98 15.64 -2.91
C GLY A 72 -7.07 15.36 -4.11
N LEU A 73 -6.46 14.18 -4.19
CA LEU A 73 -5.67 13.75 -5.34
C LEU A 73 -6.53 12.97 -6.35
N PRO A 74 -6.12 12.92 -7.63
CA PRO A 74 -6.65 11.93 -8.57
C PRO A 74 -6.45 10.49 -8.08
N GLY A 75 -7.35 9.58 -8.46
CA GLY A 75 -7.32 8.17 -8.02
C GLY A 75 -5.99 7.48 -8.28
N LEU A 76 -5.38 7.72 -9.45
CA LEU A 76 -4.07 7.18 -9.83
C LEU A 76 -2.98 7.45 -8.78
N LEU A 77 -2.96 8.66 -8.22
CA LEU A 77 -1.94 9.06 -7.24
C LEU A 77 -2.37 8.71 -5.82
N ALA A 78 -3.67 8.85 -5.52
CA ALA A 78 -4.23 8.55 -4.21
C ALA A 78 -4.03 7.07 -3.81
N ASP A 79 -3.95 6.16 -4.78
CA ASP A 79 -3.73 4.73 -4.50
C ASP A 79 -2.34 4.42 -3.92
N ALA A 80 -1.37 5.28 -4.18
CA ALA A 80 -0.03 5.16 -3.62
C ALA A 80 0.03 5.62 -2.15
N LEU A 81 -0.98 6.34 -1.67
CA LEU A 81 -1.00 6.89 -0.31
C LEU A 81 -1.00 5.79 0.76
N PRO A 82 -0.42 6.08 1.94
CA PRO A 82 -0.38 5.13 3.03
C PRO A 82 -1.78 4.86 3.59
N ASP A 83 -1.95 3.67 4.14
CA ASP A 83 -3.15 3.26 4.87
C ASP A 83 -3.24 3.92 6.27
N LYS A 84 -4.23 3.53 7.08
CA LYS A 84 -4.43 4.13 8.42
C LYS A 84 -3.17 3.99 9.28
N PHE A 85 -2.61 2.78 9.38
CA PHE A 85 -1.41 2.52 10.17
C PHE A 85 -0.21 3.32 9.64
N GLY A 86 -0.04 3.41 8.33
CA GLY A 86 1.03 4.19 7.75
C GLY A 86 0.90 5.69 7.96
N ASN A 87 -0.32 6.21 7.98
CA ASN A 87 -0.56 7.60 8.36
C ASN A 87 -0.11 7.87 9.81
N LEU A 88 -0.32 6.92 10.74
CA LEU A 88 0.14 7.04 12.13
C LEU A 88 1.67 7.11 12.22
N LEU A 89 2.38 6.25 11.49
CA LEU A 89 3.84 6.26 11.46
C LEU A 89 4.40 7.57 10.93
N ILE A 90 3.77 8.13 9.89
CA ILE A 90 4.14 9.43 9.35
C ILE A 90 3.87 10.55 10.34
N ASN A 91 2.74 10.52 11.04
CA ASN A 91 2.42 11.54 12.05
C ASN A 91 3.42 11.50 13.22
N GLN A 92 3.80 10.30 13.68
CA GLN A 92 4.83 10.13 14.70
C GLN A 92 6.18 10.68 14.24
N TRP A 93 6.56 10.40 12.98
CA TRP A 93 7.78 10.94 12.39
C TRP A 93 7.76 12.47 12.31
N LEU A 94 6.64 13.06 11.86
CA LEU A 94 6.49 14.52 11.79
C LEU A 94 6.61 15.18 13.16
N GLN A 95 5.98 14.60 14.19
CA GLN A 95 6.09 15.08 15.57
C GLN A 95 7.53 15.07 16.08
N GLN A 96 8.31 14.03 15.77
CA GLN A 96 9.75 13.96 16.12
C GLN A 96 10.58 15.03 15.41
N GLN A 97 10.18 15.44 14.19
CA GLN A 97 10.80 16.56 13.48
C GLN A 97 10.26 17.93 13.94
N GLY A 98 9.37 17.97 14.93
CA GLY A 98 8.73 19.21 15.40
C GLY A 98 7.74 19.81 14.39
N ARG A 99 7.23 19.00 13.45
CA ARG A 99 6.27 19.43 12.41
C ARG A 99 4.85 18.99 12.75
N ASP A 100 3.89 19.87 12.50
CA ASP A 100 2.46 19.56 12.65
C ASP A 100 1.97 18.66 11.49
N PRO A 101 1.37 17.48 11.77
CA PRO A 101 0.73 16.64 10.77
C PRO A 101 -0.29 17.34 9.89
N LYS A 102 -0.95 18.41 10.36
CA LYS A 102 -1.92 19.19 9.57
C LYS A 102 -1.27 19.95 8.41
N GLY A 103 0.00 20.31 8.53
CA GLY A 103 0.75 21.00 7.48
C GLY A 103 1.27 20.08 6.38
N PHE A 104 1.06 18.77 6.50
CA PHE A 104 1.63 17.77 5.62
C PHE A 104 0.69 17.49 4.44
N SER A 105 1.00 18.08 3.29
CA SER A 105 0.13 17.99 2.11
C SER A 105 0.10 16.55 1.54
N PRO A 106 -0.95 16.19 0.78
CA PRO A 106 -1.00 14.90 0.09
C PRO A 106 0.18 14.70 -0.88
N VAL A 107 0.63 15.75 -1.57
CA VAL A 107 1.81 15.68 -2.45
C VAL A 107 3.09 15.47 -1.64
N GLU A 108 3.25 16.17 -0.51
CA GLU A 108 4.37 15.94 0.39
C GLU A 108 4.37 14.50 0.95
N ARG A 109 3.18 13.94 1.21
CA ARG A 109 2.99 12.55 1.62
C ARG A 109 3.41 11.55 0.53
N LEU A 110 3.16 11.86 -0.75
CA LEU A 110 3.70 11.08 -1.87
C LEU A 110 5.23 11.16 -1.92
N CYS A 111 5.82 12.36 -1.78
CA CYS A 111 7.27 12.55 -1.70
C CYS A 111 7.92 11.84 -0.51
N TYR A 112 7.20 11.65 0.58
CA TYR A 112 7.67 10.85 1.71
C TYR A 112 7.67 9.35 1.42
N ILE A 113 6.67 8.86 0.67
CA ILE A 113 6.66 7.49 0.18
C ILE A 113 7.83 7.29 -0.78
N GLY A 114 8.05 8.25 -1.69
CA GLY A 114 9.15 8.26 -2.65
C GLY A 114 9.08 7.03 -3.54
N THR A 115 10.09 6.16 -3.43
CA THR A 115 10.23 4.93 -4.24
C THR A 115 9.55 3.70 -3.63
N ARG A 116 8.97 3.83 -2.43
CA ARG A 116 8.62 2.68 -1.56
C ARG A 116 7.16 2.22 -1.67
N GLY A 117 6.37 2.89 -2.50
CA GLY A 117 4.94 2.66 -2.64
C GLY A 117 4.56 1.25 -3.12
N MET A 118 3.27 0.96 -3.01
CA MET A 118 2.66 -0.15 -3.74
C MET A 118 2.60 0.20 -5.24
N GLY A 119 2.66 -0.81 -6.09
CA GLY A 119 2.76 -0.62 -7.53
C GLY A 119 4.12 -0.08 -7.96
N GLY A 120 4.14 0.60 -9.09
CA GLY A 120 5.36 1.05 -9.76
C GLY A 120 5.64 2.55 -9.68
N LEU A 121 4.68 3.35 -9.22
CA LEU A 121 4.83 4.81 -9.16
C LEU A 121 5.86 5.22 -8.11
N GLU A 122 6.68 6.20 -8.47
CA GLU A 122 7.62 6.86 -7.57
C GLU A 122 7.45 8.37 -7.66
N PHE A 123 7.84 9.08 -6.60
CA PHE A 123 7.58 10.50 -6.43
C PHE A 123 8.88 11.24 -6.08
N ILE A 124 9.15 12.33 -6.81
CA ILE A 124 10.37 13.12 -6.70
C ILE A 124 9.99 14.57 -6.39
N PRO A 125 10.64 15.24 -5.41
CA PRO A 125 11.80 14.79 -4.64
C PRO A 125 11.43 13.80 -3.52
N SER A 126 12.28 12.80 -3.28
CA SER A 126 12.12 11.92 -2.12
C SER A 126 12.57 12.63 -0.84
N ILE A 127 11.67 12.80 0.14
CA ILE A 127 11.98 13.44 1.43
C ILE A 127 12.95 12.58 2.25
N ARG A 128 12.83 11.26 2.16
CA ARG A 128 13.80 10.35 2.79
C ARG A 128 14.86 9.96 1.76
N ARG A 129 16.11 10.16 2.15
CA ARG A 129 17.25 9.51 1.50
C ARG A 129 17.30 8.06 1.99
N ASP A 130 17.15 7.13 1.08
CA ASP A 130 17.19 5.70 1.38
C ASP A 130 18.59 5.30 1.87
N HIS A 131 18.64 4.29 2.73
CA HIS A 131 19.87 3.51 2.88
C HIS A 131 20.04 2.69 1.60
N GLU A 132 21.20 2.73 0.96
CA GLU A 132 21.48 1.96 -0.27
C GLU A 132 21.43 0.44 -0.07
N LYS A 133 21.44 -0.04 1.19
CA LYS A 133 21.54 -1.45 1.55
C LYS A 133 20.39 -1.92 2.44
N ALA A 134 20.00 -3.17 2.24
CA ALA A 134 18.99 -3.85 3.04
C ALA A 134 19.53 -4.08 4.46
N VAL A 135 18.76 -3.69 5.46
CA VAL A 135 19.11 -3.83 6.89
C VAL A 135 18.40 -5.06 7.45
N ASP A 136 19.09 -5.80 8.30
CA ASP A 136 18.50 -6.94 9.02
C ASP A 136 17.43 -6.47 9.99
N LEU A 137 16.28 -7.15 9.99
CA LEU A 137 15.14 -6.80 10.83
C LEU A 137 14.85 -7.91 11.83
N GLN A 138 14.67 -7.51 13.08
CA GLN A 138 14.11 -8.37 14.11
C GLN A 138 12.60 -8.14 14.18
N VAL A 139 11.81 -9.13 13.78
CA VAL A 139 10.34 -9.00 13.70
C VAL A 139 9.72 -8.69 15.06
N GLY A 140 10.21 -9.30 16.14
CA GLY A 140 9.78 -8.97 17.49
C GLY A 140 9.98 -7.49 17.88
N ALA A 141 11.04 -6.83 17.39
CA ALA A 141 11.23 -5.40 17.60
C ALA A 141 10.20 -4.58 16.80
N LEU A 142 9.85 -5.01 15.58
CA LEU A 142 8.81 -4.37 14.78
C LEU A 142 7.43 -4.47 15.45
N VAL A 143 7.10 -5.62 16.04
CA VAL A 143 5.84 -5.81 16.78
C VAL A 143 5.76 -4.89 18.00
N LYS A 144 6.83 -4.81 18.80
CA LYS A 144 6.89 -3.94 19.99
C LYS A 144 6.61 -2.49 19.63
N LEU A 145 7.26 -1.99 18.58
CA LEU A 145 7.08 -0.60 18.19
C LEU A 145 5.74 -0.34 17.49
N ALA A 146 5.20 -1.29 16.70
CA ALA A 146 3.84 -1.18 16.18
C ALA A 146 2.82 -0.99 17.31
N ASN A 147 2.96 -1.76 18.40
CA ASN A 147 2.14 -1.61 19.60
C ASN A 147 2.34 -0.24 20.29
N GLN A 148 3.57 0.27 20.39
CA GLN A 148 3.84 1.60 20.96
C GLN A 148 3.19 2.74 20.17
N VAL A 149 3.25 2.69 18.84
CA VAL A 149 2.63 3.70 17.98
C VAL A 149 1.11 3.71 18.14
N LEU A 150 0.50 2.53 18.26
CA LEU A 150 -0.94 2.39 18.46
C LEU A 150 -1.40 2.74 19.89
N SER A 151 -0.57 2.51 20.91
CA SER A 151 -0.88 2.93 22.29
C SER A 151 -0.84 4.45 22.44
N ASN A 152 0.14 5.13 21.82
CA ASN A 152 0.27 6.58 21.88
C ASN A 152 -0.94 7.31 21.27
N GLN A 153 -1.56 6.73 20.24
CA GLN A 153 -2.78 7.30 19.65
C GLN A 153 -4.00 7.17 20.58
N SER A 154 -4.00 6.22 21.52
CA SER A 154 -5.13 5.93 22.40
C SER A 154 -5.20 6.85 23.63
N GLY A 155 -4.31 7.83 23.75
CA GLY A 155 -4.27 8.74 24.91
C GLY A 155 -3.77 8.09 26.20
N LEU A 156 -3.23 6.87 26.13
CA LEU A 156 -2.51 6.24 27.23
C LEU A 156 -1.17 6.95 27.41
N ASN A 157 -1.22 8.04 28.18
CA ASN A 157 -0.08 8.84 28.58
C ASN A 157 0.72 8.06 29.63
N THR A 158 1.36 6.96 29.24
CA THR A 158 2.47 6.43 30.02
C THR A 158 3.63 7.38 29.80
N GLN A 159 3.84 8.27 30.77
CA GLN A 159 5.08 9.02 30.93
C GLN A 159 6.23 8.05 30.70
N LEU A 160 6.96 8.26 29.60
CA LEU A 160 8.18 7.53 29.29
C LEU A 160 9.20 7.94 30.36
N THR A 161 9.32 7.10 31.37
CA THR A 161 10.48 7.11 32.25
C THR A 161 11.65 6.56 31.43
N ASN A 162 12.57 7.46 31.12
CA ASN A 162 13.99 7.29 30.82
C ASN A 162 14.48 5.83 30.81
N HIS A 163 15.04 5.37 29.67
CA HIS A 163 16.40 4.80 29.64
C HIS A 163 17.00 4.41 28.27
N ASP A 164 16.32 4.53 27.12
CA ASP A 164 16.91 4.11 25.83
C ASP A 164 16.45 4.93 24.62
N ASP A 165 16.66 6.25 24.65
CA ASP A 165 16.23 7.15 23.56
C ASP A 165 16.90 6.83 22.22
N ALA A 166 18.18 6.43 22.23
CA ALA A 166 18.92 6.08 21.02
C ALA A 166 18.41 4.78 20.37
N GLN A 167 18.10 3.76 21.17
CA GLN A 167 17.59 2.48 20.67
C GLN A 167 16.13 2.60 20.20
N ASN A 168 15.31 3.39 20.90
CA ASN A 168 13.96 3.71 20.46
C ASN A 168 13.97 4.49 19.15
N GLU A 169 14.88 5.46 18.99
CA GLU A 169 15.03 6.21 17.76
C GLU A 169 15.50 5.31 16.59
N LEU A 170 16.45 4.40 16.83
CA LEU A 170 16.91 3.44 15.82
C LEU A 170 15.81 2.45 15.42
N ASN A 171 15.05 1.95 16.38
CA ASN A 171 13.89 1.07 16.16
C ASN A 171 12.77 1.79 15.41
N LEU A 172 12.50 3.06 15.74
CA LEU A 172 11.57 3.93 15.01
C LEU A 172 12.01 4.14 13.57
N ARG A 173 13.28 4.51 13.36
CA ARG A 173 13.87 4.64 12.02
C ARG A 173 13.74 3.35 11.22
N ASN A 174 13.83 2.19 11.87
CA ASN A 174 13.67 0.87 11.24
C ASN A 174 12.21 0.53 10.89
N ILE A 175 11.19 0.84 11.68
CA ILE A 175 9.79 0.65 11.21
C ILE A 175 9.40 1.67 10.15
N ILE A 176 9.79 2.93 10.37
CA ILE A 176 9.56 4.02 9.41
C ILE A 176 10.27 3.70 8.09
N SER A 177 11.43 3.03 8.13
CA SER A 177 12.11 2.53 6.93
C SER A 177 11.36 1.36 6.30
N VAL A 178 10.72 0.49 7.08
CA VAL A 178 9.98 -0.71 6.64
C VAL A 178 8.69 -0.46 5.83
N GLY A 179 8.39 0.80 5.48
CA GLY A 179 7.51 1.14 4.36
C GLY A 179 6.04 0.77 4.59
N THR A 180 5.21 1.78 4.64
CA THR A 180 3.77 1.64 4.86
C THR A 180 3.11 1.21 3.55
N SER A 181 2.53 0.01 3.51
CA SER A 181 1.83 -0.48 2.31
C SER A 181 0.42 0.11 2.18
N ALA A 182 -0.16 0.03 0.98
CA ALA A 182 -1.52 0.50 0.70
C ALA A 182 -2.60 -0.45 1.27
N GLY A 183 -3.68 0.12 1.84
CA GLY A 183 -4.95 -0.55 2.19
C GLY A 183 -5.02 -1.31 3.54
N GLY A 184 -6.05 -1.06 4.35
CA GLY A 184 -6.33 -1.77 5.61
C GLY A 184 -6.09 -0.95 6.88
N ALA A 185 -6.51 -1.49 8.02
CA ALA A 185 -6.37 -0.86 9.35
C ALA A 185 -5.40 -1.61 10.28
N ARG A 186 -5.02 -2.83 9.92
CA ARG A 186 -4.03 -3.65 10.64
C ARG A 186 -2.61 -3.20 10.34
N ALA A 187 -1.74 -3.23 11.35
CA ALA A 187 -0.34 -2.93 11.14
C ALA A 187 0.33 -3.96 10.23
N LYS A 188 1.17 -3.45 9.33
CA LYS A 188 1.83 -4.22 8.28
C LYS A 188 3.11 -3.54 7.82
N ALA A 189 3.96 -4.34 7.21
CA ALA A 189 5.33 -4.00 6.88
C ALA A 189 5.71 -4.61 5.52
N VAL A 190 6.46 -3.87 4.71
CA VAL A 190 7.09 -4.43 3.52
C VAL A 190 8.47 -4.96 3.90
N ILE A 191 8.68 -6.26 3.69
CA ILE A 191 9.92 -6.95 4.04
C ILE A 191 10.53 -7.66 2.82
N ALA A 192 11.83 -7.89 2.88
CA ALA A 192 12.53 -8.84 2.03
C ALA A 192 12.79 -10.10 2.87
N TRP A 193 12.32 -11.26 2.42
CA TRP A 193 12.43 -12.51 3.15
C TRP A 193 13.12 -13.59 2.31
N ASN A 194 14.04 -14.32 2.94
CA ASN A 194 14.72 -15.44 2.33
C ASN A 194 14.13 -16.75 2.87
N LYS A 195 13.48 -17.52 2.00
CA LYS A 195 12.80 -18.78 2.35
C LYS A 195 13.73 -19.83 2.96
N LYS A 196 15.00 -19.87 2.52
CA LYS A 196 15.97 -20.89 2.96
C LYS A 196 16.56 -20.57 4.32
N THR A 197 16.94 -19.30 4.53
CA THR A 197 17.60 -18.87 5.77
C THR A 197 16.65 -18.34 6.83
N GLN A 198 15.37 -18.11 6.47
CA GLN A 198 14.36 -17.44 7.30
C GLN A 198 14.73 -16.00 7.69
N GLN A 199 15.76 -15.41 7.08
CA GLN A 199 16.21 -14.06 7.38
C GLN A 199 15.22 -13.02 6.83
N VAL A 200 14.93 -12.01 7.65
CA VAL A 200 14.07 -10.88 7.30
C VAL A 200 14.92 -9.62 7.19
N LYS A 201 14.77 -8.90 6.08
CA LYS A 201 15.44 -7.62 5.80
C LYS A 201 14.44 -6.54 5.39
N SER A 202 14.89 -5.29 5.38
CA SER A 202 14.10 -4.16 4.86
C SER A 202 13.74 -4.37 3.38
N GLY A 203 12.45 -4.27 3.07
CA GLY A 203 11.89 -4.57 1.74
C GLY A 203 11.81 -3.38 0.79
N GLN A 204 12.42 -2.24 1.13
CA GLN A 204 12.31 -0.97 0.41
C GLN A 204 13.42 -0.74 -0.60
N VAL A 205 14.51 -1.50 -0.46
CA VAL A 205 15.64 -1.49 -1.38
C VAL A 205 15.53 -2.67 -2.35
N LYS A 206 16.39 -2.67 -3.37
CA LYS A 206 16.54 -3.82 -4.27
C LYS A 206 16.77 -5.08 -3.44
N CYS A 207 15.94 -6.09 -3.68
CA CYS A 207 16.01 -7.34 -2.96
C CYS A 207 17.38 -7.99 -3.20
N PRO A 208 18.13 -8.36 -2.15
CA PRO A 208 19.35 -9.14 -2.32
C PRO A 208 19.06 -10.48 -3.00
N GLU A 209 20.09 -11.10 -3.59
CA GLU A 209 19.92 -12.40 -4.22
C GLU A 209 19.40 -13.45 -3.23
N GLY A 210 18.41 -14.24 -3.65
CA GLY A 210 17.73 -15.22 -2.81
C GLY A 210 16.66 -14.65 -1.86
N PHE A 211 16.45 -13.34 -1.84
CA PHE A 211 15.34 -12.71 -1.12
C PHE A 211 14.19 -12.38 -2.08
N GLU A 212 12.98 -12.38 -1.53
CA GLU A 212 11.76 -11.99 -2.24
C GLU A 212 10.99 -10.95 -1.41
N HIS A 213 10.21 -10.10 -2.07
CA HIS A 213 9.41 -9.09 -1.39
C HIS A 213 8.10 -9.66 -0.85
N TYR A 214 7.86 -9.47 0.44
CA TYR A 214 6.63 -9.85 1.12
C TYR A 214 5.97 -8.65 1.80
N LEU A 215 4.66 -8.72 1.91
CA LEU A 215 3.87 -7.93 2.83
C LEU A 215 3.65 -8.76 4.09
N LEU A 216 4.23 -8.33 5.20
CA LEU A 216 4.07 -8.92 6.53
C LEU A 216 2.92 -8.21 7.26
N LYS A 217 1.92 -8.96 7.69
CA LYS A 217 0.87 -8.48 8.60
C LYS A 217 1.17 -9.00 10.01
N PHE A 218 1.23 -8.08 10.95
CA PHE A 218 1.62 -8.41 12.31
C PHE A 218 0.49 -9.10 13.07
N ASP A 219 0.91 -9.98 13.98
CA ASP A 219 0.09 -10.71 14.95
C ASP A 219 0.55 -10.22 16.33
N GLY A 220 -0.28 -10.35 17.37
CA GLY A 220 0.06 -9.85 18.71
C GLY A 220 -0.04 -8.33 18.87
N ILE A 221 -0.93 -7.67 18.12
CA ILE A 221 -1.17 -6.22 18.23
C ILE A 221 -2.41 -5.95 19.07
N SER A 222 -2.21 -5.35 20.24
CA SER A 222 -3.24 -5.20 21.28
C SER A 222 -4.35 -4.20 20.93
N ASN A 223 -4.07 -3.21 20.08
CA ASN A 223 -4.99 -2.11 19.73
C ASN A 223 -5.43 -2.11 18.26
N ASN A 224 -5.36 -3.24 17.56
CA ASN A 224 -5.94 -3.37 16.21
C ASN A 224 -7.48 -3.30 16.29
N ARG A 225 -8.05 -2.09 16.39
CA ARG A 225 -9.50 -1.88 16.39
C ARG A 225 -10.03 -1.84 14.96
N ASP A 226 -10.25 -3.00 14.38
CA ASP A 226 -11.27 -3.17 13.34
C ASP A 226 -12.48 -3.81 13.98
N LYS A 227 -13.49 -2.99 14.33
CA LYS A 227 -14.89 -3.29 14.66
C LYS A 227 -15.30 -4.58 15.41
N GLU A 228 -14.43 -5.49 15.83
CA GLU A 228 -14.76 -6.75 16.49
C GLU A 228 -13.67 -7.19 17.49
N LEU A 229 -14.08 -8.12 18.34
CA LEU A 229 -13.54 -8.42 19.67
C LEU A 229 -12.06 -8.83 19.72
N CYS A 230 -11.43 -8.36 20.81
CA CYS A 230 -10.07 -8.64 21.21
C CYS A 230 -9.80 -10.16 21.39
N ASP A 231 -9.01 -10.73 20.48
CA ASP A 231 -7.90 -11.57 20.92
C ASP A 231 -6.67 -11.28 20.04
N PRO A 232 -5.62 -10.60 20.53
CA PRO A 232 -4.47 -10.22 19.72
C PRO A 232 -3.67 -11.40 19.16
N GLN A 233 -3.98 -12.65 19.53
CA GLN A 233 -3.30 -13.86 19.06
C GLN A 233 -4.16 -14.68 18.08
N GLY A 234 -3.59 -15.02 16.92
CA GLY A 234 -4.14 -16.04 16.03
C GLY A 234 -4.71 -15.51 14.71
N PHE A 235 -4.75 -14.19 14.51
CA PHE A 235 -5.24 -13.61 13.25
C PHE A 235 -4.43 -14.06 12.04
N GLY A 236 -3.10 -14.16 12.17
CA GLY A 236 -2.28 -14.59 11.04
C GLY A 236 -2.58 -16.03 10.62
N ARG A 237 -2.84 -16.93 11.59
CA ARG A 237 -3.27 -18.31 11.31
C ARG A 237 -4.64 -18.35 10.63
N THR A 238 -5.58 -17.50 11.06
CA THR A 238 -6.88 -17.36 10.42
C THR A 238 -6.75 -16.91 8.97
N GLU A 239 -5.95 -15.88 8.68
CA GLU A 239 -5.71 -15.44 7.30
C GLU A 239 -5.04 -16.54 6.45
N TYR A 240 -4.11 -17.30 7.03
CA TYR A 240 -3.49 -18.44 6.36
C TYR A 240 -4.48 -19.56 6.07
N ALA A 241 -5.40 -19.87 6.98
CA ALA A 241 -6.48 -20.82 6.72
C ALA A 241 -7.37 -20.38 5.55
N TYR A 242 -7.71 -19.09 5.47
CA TYR A 242 -8.46 -18.52 4.35
C TYR A 242 -7.72 -18.61 3.02
N TYR A 243 -6.42 -18.32 3.02
CA TYR A 243 -5.56 -18.54 1.87
C TYR A 243 -5.60 -20.00 1.39
N ARG A 244 -5.47 -20.97 2.32
CA ARG A 244 -5.52 -22.40 1.97
C ARG A 244 -6.88 -22.83 1.44
N MET A 245 -7.98 -22.33 1.99
CA MET A 245 -9.33 -22.57 1.48
C MET A 245 -9.53 -21.96 0.09
N ALA A 246 -9.02 -20.75 -0.16
CA ALA A 246 -9.11 -20.10 -1.46
C ALA A 246 -8.35 -20.89 -2.54
N LEU A 247 -7.14 -21.38 -2.24
CA LEU A 247 -6.39 -22.25 -3.14
C LEU A 247 -7.16 -23.56 -3.43
N ALA A 248 -7.73 -24.19 -2.40
CA ALA A 248 -8.54 -25.39 -2.57
C ALA A 248 -9.79 -25.15 -3.43
N ALA A 249 -10.34 -23.93 -3.41
CA ALA A 249 -11.45 -23.50 -4.27
C ALA A 249 -11.02 -23.14 -5.71
N GLY A 250 -9.73 -23.26 -6.05
CA GLY A 250 -9.18 -22.94 -7.36
C GLY A 250 -9.03 -21.43 -7.61
N ILE A 251 -8.94 -20.62 -6.55
CA ILE A 251 -8.67 -19.19 -6.66
C ILE A 251 -7.18 -18.95 -6.76
N ASN A 252 -6.78 -18.20 -7.78
CA ASN A 252 -5.39 -17.80 -7.98
C ASN A 252 -5.02 -16.71 -6.97
N MET A 253 -3.98 -16.96 -6.19
CA MET A 253 -3.44 -16.06 -5.18
C MET A 253 -1.91 -16.02 -5.22
N SER A 254 -1.32 -14.91 -4.78
CA SER A 254 0.10 -14.88 -4.41
C SER A 254 0.40 -15.92 -3.33
N GLU A 255 1.65 -16.38 -3.31
CA GLU A 255 2.11 -17.25 -2.24
C GLU A 255 1.97 -16.56 -0.88
N CYS A 256 1.39 -17.25 0.08
CA CYS A 256 1.32 -16.81 1.46
C CYS A 256 2.02 -17.81 2.37
N GLN A 257 2.62 -17.31 3.45
CA GLN A 257 3.38 -18.09 4.43
C GLN A 257 3.10 -17.55 5.84
N LEU A 258 3.38 -18.37 6.85
CA LEU A 258 3.40 -17.94 8.25
C LEU A 258 4.85 -17.76 8.70
N LEU A 259 5.13 -16.63 9.34
CA LEU A 259 6.37 -16.43 10.09
C LEU A 259 6.06 -16.53 11.58
N GLU A 260 6.51 -17.61 12.20
CA GLU A 260 6.29 -17.86 13.62
C GLU A 260 7.49 -17.39 14.45
N GLU A 261 7.24 -16.55 15.46
CA GLU A 261 8.25 -16.14 16.42
C GLU A 261 7.63 -15.79 17.77
N ASN A 262 8.31 -16.14 18.87
CA ASN A 262 7.90 -15.74 20.24
C ASN A 262 6.41 -16.01 20.54
N GLY A 263 5.86 -17.14 20.06
CA GLY A 263 4.46 -17.54 20.23
C GLY A 263 3.46 -16.84 19.30
N ARG A 264 3.89 -15.91 18.44
CA ARG A 264 3.07 -15.23 17.42
C ARG A 264 3.18 -15.92 16.08
N ALA A 265 2.15 -15.77 15.24
CA ALA A 265 2.16 -16.26 13.86
C ALA A 265 1.78 -15.12 12.91
N HIS A 266 2.78 -14.51 12.29
CA HIS A 266 2.60 -13.40 11.36
C HIS A 266 2.23 -13.93 9.97
N PHE A 267 1.24 -13.30 9.33
CA PHE A 267 0.85 -13.66 7.97
C PHE A 267 1.68 -12.89 6.96
N MET A 268 2.30 -13.59 6.02
CA MET A 268 3.08 -13.03 4.94
C MET A 268 2.43 -13.32 3.60
N THR A 269 2.33 -12.32 2.74
CA THR A 269 1.91 -12.50 1.33
C THR A 269 3.00 -11.98 0.40
N GLN A 270 3.39 -12.80 -0.57
CA GLN A 270 4.35 -12.39 -1.59
C GLN A 270 3.76 -11.23 -2.42
N ARG A 271 4.54 -10.17 -2.57
CA ARG A 271 4.14 -8.99 -3.33
C ARG A 271 4.04 -9.34 -4.82
N PHE A 272 2.85 -9.27 -5.39
CA PHE A 272 2.66 -9.54 -6.81
C PHE A 272 3.05 -8.38 -7.72
N ASP A 273 3.22 -7.18 -7.16
CA ASP A 273 3.65 -5.96 -7.85
C ASP A 273 5.18 -5.84 -7.93
N ARG A 274 5.88 -6.92 -7.60
CA ARG A 274 7.34 -7.08 -7.67
C ARG A 274 7.65 -8.38 -8.40
N LEU A 275 8.52 -8.31 -9.41
CA LEU A 275 9.09 -9.48 -10.07
C LEU A 275 10.35 -9.94 -9.34
N SER A 276 10.78 -11.18 -9.58
CA SER A 276 11.97 -11.81 -8.96
C SER A 276 13.26 -10.99 -9.10
N SER A 277 13.37 -10.16 -10.15
CA SER A 277 14.50 -9.25 -10.36
C SER A 277 14.38 -7.91 -9.61
N SER A 278 13.48 -7.79 -8.64
CA SER A 278 13.06 -6.52 -8.00
C SER A 278 12.46 -5.48 -8.95
N LYS A 279 12.08 -5.89 -10.18
CA LYS A 279 11.38 -5.00 -11.13
C LYS A 279 9.97 -4.75 -10.62
N LYS A 280 9.51 -3.50 -10.73
CA LYS A 280 8.16 -3.08 -10.27
C LYS A 280 7.14 -3.25 -11.38
N LEU A 281 5.93 -3.68 -11.03
CA LEU A 281 4.77 -3.62 -11.91
C LEU A 281 3.90 -2.44 -11.50
N HIS A 282 3.37 -1.71 -12.49
CA HIS A 282 2.37 -0.69 -12.19
C HIS A 282 1.08 -1.37 -11.75
N MET A 283 0.41 -0.80 -10.75
CA MET A 283 -0.78 -1.38 -10.14
C MET A 283 -1.75 -0.27 -9.79
N GLN A 284 -3.03 -0.51 -10.06
CA GLN A 284 -4.13 0.30 -9.54
C GLN A 284 -5.21 -0.59 -8.95
N SER A 285 -5.77 -0.18 -7.83
CA SER A 285 -6.98 -0.77 -7.27
C SER A 285 -8.23 -0.35 -8.06
N LEU A 286 -9.33 -1.10 -7.92
CA LEU A 286 -10.64 -0.70 -8.43
C LEU A 286 -11.07 0.65 -7.85
N CYS A 287 -10.70 0.93 -6.60
CA CYS A 287 -10.91 2.23 -5.97
C CYS A 287 -10.23 3.36 -6.75
N ALA A 288 -9.04 3.12 -7.29
CA ALA A 288 -8.27 4.13 -8.02
C ALA A 288 -8.71 4.24 -9.48
N ILE A 289 -8.72 3.14 -10.21
CA ILE A 289 -8.93 3.14 -11.67
C ILE A 289 -10.35 3.57 -12.07
N ALA A 290 -11.35 3.27 -11.22
CA ALA A 290 -12.75 3.60 -11.47
C ALA A 290 -13.28 4.71 -10.54
N HIS A 291 -12.45 5.25 -9.63
CA HIS A 291 -12.86 6.16 -8.57
C HIS A 291 -13.97 5.60 -7.65
N PHE A 292 -14.03 4.27 -7.49
CA PHE A 292 -15.02 3.63 -6.63
C PHE A 292 -14.62 3.68 -5.16
N ASP A 293 -15.11 4.69 -4.45
CA ASP A 293 -14.75 4.97 -3.06
C ASP A 293 -15.06 3.80 -2.08
N PHE A 294 -14.02 3.18 -1.54
CA PHE A 294 -14.13 2.07 -0.59
C PHE A 294 -14.81 2.44 0.75
N ASN A 295 -14.88 3.72 1.12
CA ASN A 295 -15.52 4.15 2.38
C ASN A 295 -17.05 4.25 2.27
N ILE A 296 -17.62 4.15 1.07
CA ILE A 296 -19.08 4.18 0.88
C ILE A 296 -19.59 2.73 0.87
N ALA A 297 -19.90 2.22 2.06
CA ALA A 297 -20.35 0.85 2.25
C ALA A 297 -21.57 0.52 1.36
N GLY A 298 -21.51 -0.59 0.63
CA GLY A 298 -22.59 -1.07 -0.23
C GLY A 298 -22.84 -0.24 -1.50
N ALA A 299 -22.05 0.81 -1.78
CA ALA A 299 -22.24 1.64 -2.97
C ALA A 299 -21.82 0.95 -4.27
N TYR A 300 -20.92 -0.03 -4.18
CA TYR A 300 -20.36 -0.69 -5.35
C TYR A 300 -20.57 -2.20 -5.28
N SER A 301 -20.95 -2.78 -6.42
CA SER A 301 -21.23 -4.21 -6.55
C SER A 301 -20.18 -4.95 -7.38
N TYR A 302 -20.21 -6.28 -7.32
CA TYR A 302 -19.33 -7.11 -8.16
C TYR A 302 -19.66 -6.99 -9.65
N GLU A 303 -20.91 -6.72 -10.02
CA GLU A 303 -21.30 -6.46 -11.42
C GLU A 303 -20.58 -5.22 -11.95
N GLN A 304 -20.51 -4.14 -11.16
CA GLN A 304 -19.77 -2.93 -11.54
C GLN A 304 -18.27 -3.20 -11.64
N ALA A 305 -17.70 -4.01 -10.73
CA ALA A 305 -16.31 -4.44 -10.83
C ALA A 305 -16.04 -5.22 -12.14
N MET A 306 -16.93 -6.14 -12.52
CA MET A 306 -16.84 -6.88 -13.77
C MET A 306 -17.07 -6.01 -15.01
N GLN A 307 -17.90 -4.97 -14.93
CA GLN A 307 -18.05 -3.98 -16.01
C GLN A 307 -16.76 -3.21 -16.22
N VAL A 308 -16.11 -2.76 -15.13
CA VAL A 308 -14.78 -2.14 -15.20
C VAL A 308 -13.78 -3.10 -15.83
N MET A 309 -13.75 -4.36 -15.42
CA MET A 309 -12.87 -5.37 -16.03
C MET A 309 -13.06 -5.51 -17.55
N LYS A 310 -14.29 -5.35 -18.06
CA LYS A 310 -14.58 -5.42 -19.51
C LYS A 310 -14.17 -4.15 -20.26
N GLN A 311 -14.09 -3.01 -19.58
CA GLN A 311 -13.59 -1.75 -20.14
C GLN A 311 -12.06 -1.71 -20.18
N LEU A 312 -11.42 -2.48 -19.31
CA LEU A 312 -9.98 -2.66 -19.31
C LEU A 312 -9.65 -3.76 -20.33
N ASP A 313 -8.81 -3.48 -21.32
CA ASP A 313 -8.34 -4.46 -22.31
C ASP A 313 -7.40 -5.49 -21.66
N LEU A 314 -7.94 -6.30 -20.75
CA LEU A 314 -7.20 -7.30 -19.97
C LEU A 314 -6.81 -8.48 -20.86
N ILE A 315 -5.54 -8.92 -20.75
CA ILE A 315 -5.17 -10.23 -21.32
C ILE A 315 -6.01 -11.30 -20.61
N ASN A 316 -6.59 -12.19 -21.41
CA ASN A 316 -7.38 -13.32 -20.92
C ASN A 316 -8.57 -12.86 -20.05
N LEU A 317 -9.29 -11.83 -20.52
CA LEU A 317 -10.49 -11.29 -19.85
C LEU A 317 -11.44 -12.38 -19.35
N GLN A 318 -11.67 -13.44 -20.14
CA GLN A 318 -12.53 -14.55 -19.75
C GLN A 318 -12.03 -15.25 -18.47
N THR A 319 -10.75 -15.62 -18.43
CA THR A 319 -10.11 -16.20 -17.24
C THR A 319 -10.14 -15.24 -16.05
N ALA A 320 -9.95 -13.94 -16.30
CA ALA A 320 -10.00 -12.91 -15.27
C ALA A 320 -11.41 -12.81 -14.65
N LEU A 321 -12.46 -12.78 -15.48
CA LEU A 321 -13.86 -12.77 -15.06
C LEU A 321 -14.23 -14.03 -14.26
N GLU A 322 -13.82 -15.20 -14.72
CA GLU A 322 -14.02 -16.46 -13.99
C GLU A 322 -13.37 -16.43 -12.61
N GLN A 323 -12.15 -15.91 -12.51
CA GLN A 323 -11.45 -15.76 -11.25
C GLN A 323 -12.14 -14.74 -10.33
N GLN A 324 -12.64 -13.62 -10.87
CA GLN A 324 -13.40 -12.64 -10.07
C GLN A 324 -14.73 -13.22 -9.57
N TYR A 325 -15.44 -13.98 -10.42
CA TYR A 325 -16.66 -14.67 -10.03
C TYR A 325 -16.41 -15.71 -8.93
N ARG A 326 -15.36 -16.53 -9.06
CA ARG A 326 -14.95 -17.48 -8.02
C ARG A 326 -14.66 -16.78 -6.69
N ARG A 327 -13.97 -15.63 -6.72
CA ARG A 327 -13.68 -14.83 -5.52
C ARG A 327 -14.95 -14.28 -4.88
N MET A 328 -15.89 -13.76 -5.66
CA MET A 328 -17.18 -13.32 -5.16
C MET A 328 -17.92 -14.45 -4.43
N VAL A 329 -18.07 -15.61 -5.07
CA VAL A 329 -18.76 -16.77 -4.48
C VAL A 329 -18.03 -17.25 -3.21
N PHE A 330 -16.70 -17.31 -3.25
CA PHE A 330 -15.90 -17.66 -2.07
C PHE A 330 -16.07 -16.65 -0.94
N ASN A 331 -16.06 -15.35 -1.22
CA ASN A 331 -16.25 -14.31 -0.21
C ASN A 331 -17.61 -14.45 0.47
N VAL A 332 -18.68 -14.76 -0.28
CA VAL A 332 -20.01 -15.01 0.29
C VAL A 332 -20.01 -16.25 1.19
N ILE A 333 -19.56 -17.40 0.67
CA ILE A 333 -19.59 -18.68 1.39
C ILE A 333 -18.69 -18.62 2.64
N ALA A 334 -17.49 -18.09 2.46
CA ALA A 334 -16.49 -17.99 3.51
C ALA A 334 -16.74 -16.76 4.40
N ARG A 335 -17.82 -15.99 4.20
CA ARG A 335 -18.22 -14.80 4.97
C ARG A 335 -17.13 -13.72 5.06
N ASN A 336 -16.40 -13.48 3.97
CA ASN A 336 -15.53 -12.32 3.85
C ASN A 336 -16.37 -11.07 3.59
N GLN A 337 -16.49 -10.21 4.59
CA GLN A 337 -17.38 -9.04 4.55
C GLN A 337 -16.63 -7.72 4.35
N ASP A 338 -15.30 -7.78 4.23
CA ASP A 338 -14.44 -6.62 3.99
C ASP A 338 -13.85 -6.63 2.57
N ASP A 339 -14.55 -7.26 1.62
CA ASP A 339 -14.14 -7.19 0.23
C ASP A 339 -14.57 -5.85 -0.37
N HIS A 340 -13.74 -4.84 -0.18
CA HIS A 340 -13.95 -3.49 -0.69
C HIS A 340 -13.11 -3.21 -1.95
N THR A 341 -13.39 -2.10 -2.63
CA THR A 341 -12.79 -1.73 -3.93
C THR A 341 -11.26 -1.59 -3.91
N LYS A 342 -10.62 -1.46 -2.75
CA LYS A 342 -9.14 -1.53 -2.63
C LYS A 342 -8.52 -2.93 -2.69
N ASN A 343 -9.32 -4.00 -2.59
CA ASN A 343 -8.83 -5.38 -2.61
C ASN A 343 -8.77 -5.95 -4.04
N ILE A 344 -9.49 -5.34 -4.97
CA ILE A 344 -9.44 -5.66 -6.40
C ILE A 344 -8.38 -4.76 -7.03
N ALA A 345 -7.38 -5.37 -7.69
CA ALA A 345 -6.29 -4.64 -8.30
C ALA A 345 -5.96 -5.17 -9.70
N PHE A 346 -5.48 -4.26 -10.55
CA PHE A 346 -5.11 -4.46 -11.93
C PHE A 346 -3.63 -4.15 -12.08
N LEU A 347 -2.89 -5.00 -12.79
CA LEU A 347 -1.46 -4.80 -13.06
C LEU A 347 -1.24 -4.43 -14.51
N ASN A 348 -0.39 -3.44 -14.74
CA ASN A 348 0.16 -3.15 -16.06
C ASN A 348 1.61 -3.66 -16.14
N ARG A 349 1.90 -4.43 -17.19
CA ARG A 349 3.23 -4.98 -17.46
C ARG A 349 3.70 -4.58 -18.86
N LEU A 350 4.97 -4.20 -18.98
CA LEU A 350 5.69 -4.15 -20.25
C LEU A 350 6.06 -5.58 -20.69
N VAL A 351 5.61 -5.99 -21.87
CA VAL A 351 5.99 -7.22 -22.58
C VAL A 351 6.52 -6.78 -23.95
N ASP A 352 7.82 -6.95 -24.21
CA ASP A 352 8.47 -6.75 -25.52
C ASP A 352 7.92 -5.52 -26.28
N ASP A 353 8.16 -4.32 -25.72
CA ASP A 353 7.72 -3.00 -26.21
C ASP A 353 6.21 -2.72 -26.26
N CYS A 354 5.36 -3.63 -25.74
CA CYS A 354 3.92 -3.44 -25.59
C CYS A 354 3.47 -3.51 -24.12
N ILE A 355 2.48 -2.73 -23.71
CA ILE A 355 1.84 -2.91 -22.40
C ILE A 355 0.63 -3.80 -22.52
N ASN A 356 0.54 -4.73 -21.58
CA ASN A 356 -0.63 -5.55 -21.41
C ASN A 356 -1.08 -5.59 -19.95
N GLY A 357 -2.39 -5.45 -19.74
CA GLY A 357 -3.03 -5.56 -18.43
C GLY A 357 -3.16 -7.03 -17.98
N ILE A 358 -2.75 -7.33 -16.75
CA ILE A 358 -2.96 -8.62 -16.08
C ILE A 358 -3.74 -8.37 -14.78
N LEU A 359 -4.88 -9.06 -14.59
CA LEU A 359 -5.60 -9.01 -13.31
C LEU A 359 -4.83 -9.79 -12.24
N ARG A 360 -4.53 -9.14 -11.11
CA ARG A 360 -4.11 -9.83 -9.87
C ARG A 360 -4.78 -9.18 -8.66
N THR A 361 -5.67 -9.94 -8.03
CA THR A 361 -6.42 -9.52 -6.85
C THR A 361 -5.66 -9.91 -5.58
N TYR A 362 -5.57 -9.00 -4.60
CA TYR A 362 -5.25 -9.40 -3.22
C TYR A 362 -6.54 -9.92 -2.60
N LEU A 363 -6.60 -11.20 -2.18
CA LEU A 363 -7.59 -11.54 -1.16
C LEU A 363 -7.11 -10.97 0.17
N TYR A 364 -7.69 -9.84 0.54
CA TYR A 364 -7.74 -9.40 1.93
C TYR A 364 -9.11 -9.76 2.49
N ARG A 365 -9.14 -10.13 3.78
CA ARG A 365 -10.35 -10.32 4.57
C ARG A 365 -10.21 -9.55 5.88
N SER A 366 -11.19 -8.70 6.15
CA SER A 366 -11.75 -8.54 7.48
C SER A 366 -13.09 -9.31 7.55
N LEU A 367 -13.20 -10.02 8.65
CA LEU A 367 -14.37 -10.71 9.14
C LEU A 367 -15.32 -9.68 9.74
N SER A 368 -16.61 -9.76 9.41
CA SER A 368 -17.74 -9.33 10.26
C SER A 368 -19.00 -9.53 9.43
N HIS A 369 -19.66 -10.69 9.33
CA HIS A 369 -20.47 -11.44 10.29
C HIS A 369 -20.53 -12.94 9.96
#